data_AF-A0A0D3IQ67-F1
#
_entry.id   AF-A0A0D3IQ67-F1
#
_cell.length_a   1.000
_cell.length_b   1.000
_cell.length_c   1.000
_cell.angle_alpha   90.00
_cell.angle_beta   90.00
_cell.angle_gamma   90.00
#
_symmetry.space_group_name_H-M   'P 1'
#
loop_
_entity.id
_entity.type
_entity.pdbx_description
1 polymer ?
#
loop_
_entity_poly.entity_id
_entity_poly.type
_entity_poly.pdbx_seq_one_letter_code
_entity_poly.pdbx_strand_id
1 'polypeptide(L)'
;MTHSPHTPLPLSTRLAEVRAAAPDVFAELPLPLQPSLASPCWRRNETSRLRCLPAFFVAGALQSGTADLWRRLKAHSLIPSRHDALSHWWTNHPRSRAGNFETYTSRFSGDATLAALDAAPDSLLGDASPASFTFMFAESLRLHYRYLDAFDACYRECKANPPQRGAPSACANRKKGSDGGSTRLVWRWLGLREASQQEEADARRVKEGDELEQTVRRHGEAPAHHSRA
;
A
#
# COMPACT_ATOMS: atom_id res chain seq x y z
N MET A 1 -26.52 -19.05 -10.59
CA MET A 1 -25.10 -18.66 -10.38
C MET A 1 -24.88 -18.51 -8.89
N THR A 2 -24.26 -19.50 -8.24
CA THR A 2 -24.01 -19.48 -6.79
C THR A 2 -22.65 -18.84 -6.53
N HIS A 3 -22.65 -17.64 -5.95
CA HIS A 3 -21.43 -16.98 -5.48
C HIS A 3 -20.77 -17.87 -4.42
N SER A 4 -19.52 -18.27 -4.66
CA SER A 4 -18.69 -18.93 -3.66
C SER A 4 -18.50 -17.96 -2.48
N PRO A 5 -18.84 -18.34 -1.23
CA PRO A 5 -18.73 -17.45 -0.09
C PRO A 5 -17.23 -17.25 0.19
N HIS A 6 -16.74 -16.05 -0.11
CA HIS A 6 -15.44 -15.59 0.38
C HIS A 6 -15.43 -15.75 1.90
N THR A 7 -14.69 -16.72 2.43
CA THR A 7 -14.41 -16.75 3.86
C THR A 7 -13.19 -15.85 4.05
N PRO A 8 -13.33 -14.58 4.46
CA PRO A 8 -12.18 -13.83 4.91
C PRO A 8 -11.46 -14.67 5.97
N LEU A 9 -10.13 -14.75 5.91
CA LEU A 9 -9.38 -15.40 6.98
C LEU A 9 -9.87 -14.83 8.32
N PRO A 10 -10.14 -15.69 9.33
CA PRO A 10 -10.49 -15.23 10.65
C PRO A 10 -9.49 -14.15 11.09
N LEU A 11 -9.98 -13.07 11.72
CA LEU A 11 -9.14 -11.96 12.18
C LEU A 11 -7.95 -12.45 13.02
N SER A 12 -8.14 -13.52 13.79
CA SER A 12 -7.11 -14.18 14.58
C SER A 12 -5.97 -14.77 13.73
N THR A 13 -6.28 -15.42 12.61
CA THR A 13 -5.27 -15.97 11.68
C THR A 13 -4.46 -14.85 11.03
N ARG A 14 -5.13 -13.79 10.58
CA ARG A 14 -4.44 -12.60 10.02
C ARG A 14 -3.54 -11.94 11.05
N LEU A 15 -4.00 -11.83 12.29
CA LEU A 15 -3.20 -11.25 13.37
C LEU A 15 -1.94 -12.09 13.68
N ALA A 16 -2.04 -13.43 13.62
CA ALA A 16 -0.89 -14.31 13.83
C ALA A 16 0.17 -14.14 12.72
N GLU A 17 -0.25 -14.06 11.45
CA GLU A 17 0.65 -13.81 10.32
C GLU A 17 1.33 -12.44 10.44
N VAL A 18 0.56 -11.39 10.78
CA VAL A 18 1.10 -10.04 10.97
C VAL A 18 2.09 -9.99 12.13
N ARG A 19 1.81 -10.70 13.24
CA ARG A 19 2.73 -10.84 14.38
C ARG A 19 4.03 -11.52 13.99
N ALA A 20 3.96 -12.60 13.23
CA ALA A 20 5.14 -13.33 12.76
C ALA A 20 6.00 -12.48 11.80
N ALA A 21 5.37 -11.61 11.00
CA ALA A 21 6.09 -10.74 10.06
C ALA A 21 6.80 -9.54 10.73
N ALA A 22 6.35 -9.11 11.91
CA ALA A 22 6.89 -7.94 12.61
C ALA A 22 7.12 -8.19 14.11
N PRO A 23 7.94 -9.21 14.49
CA PRO A 23 8.08 -9.63 15.88
C PRO A 23 8.61 -8.53 16.80
N ASP A 24 9.44 -7.62 16.29
CA ASP A 24 9.97 -6.47 17.02
C ASP A 24 8.91 -5.41 17.32
N VAL A 25 7.97 -5.17 16.41
CA VAL A 25 6.83 -4.26 16.65
C VAL A 25 5.94 -4.84 17.74
N PHE A 26 5.64 -6.14 17.66
CA PHE A 26 4.77 -6.80 18.63
C PHE A 26 5.47 -7.16 19.96
N ALA A 27 6.79 -7.01 20.06
CA ALA A 27 7.49 -7.06 21.34
C ALA A 27 7.23 -5.79 22.18
N GLU A 28 6.96 -4.66 21.51
CA GLU A 28 6.69 -3.36 22.13
C GLU A 28 5.18 -3.03 22.17
N LEU A 29 4.36 -3.62 21.31
CA LEU A 29 2.93 -3.35 21.16
C LEU A 29 2.08 -4.63 21.10
N PRO A 30 0.79 -4.59 21.48
CA PRO A 30 0.05 -3.45 22.02
C PRO A 30 0.24 -3.29 23.53
N LEU A 31 0.28 -2.04 23.99
CA LEU A 31 0.29 -1.66 25.41
C LEU A 31 -0.78 -0.60 25.66
N PRO A 32 -1.32 -0.49 26.90
CA PRO A 32 -2.27 0.55 27.23
C PRO A 32 -1.65 1.93 26.98
N LEU A 33 -2.34 2.74 26.17
CA LEU A 33 -1.92 4.10 25.87
C LEU A 33 -2.25 5.02 27.04
N GLN A 34 -1.41 6.02 27.27
CA GLN A 34 -1.62 7.06 28.27
C GLN A 34 -2.72 8.02 27.80
N PRO A 35 -3.92 8.03 28.44
CA PRO A 35 -5.04 8.82 27.96
C PRO A 35 -4.86 10.33 28.13
N SER A 36 -3.91 10.75 28.98
CA SER A 36 -3.60 12.15 29.26
C SER A 36 -2.77 12.83 28.18
N LEU A 37 -2.32 12.10 27.15
CA LEU A 37 -1.50 12.63 26.06
C LEU A 37 -2.24 12.45 24.74
N ALA A 38 -2.28 13.50 23.92
CA ALA A 38 -2.90 13.44 22.60
C ALA A 38 -2.11 12.55 21.64
N SER A 39 -0.79 12.46 21.81
CA SER A 39 0.05 11.54 21.06
C SER A 39 0.04 10.13 21.69
N PRO A 40 0.01 9.05 20.89
CA PRO A 40 -0.03 7.69 21.42
C PRO A 40 1.27 7.35 22.16
N CYS A 41 1.23 7.40 23.48
CA CYS A 41 2.38 7.09 24.33
C CYS A 41 2.05 5.98 25.33
N TRP A 42 3.05 5.22 25.76
CA TRP A 42 2.91 4.13 26.72
C TRP A 42 4.17 3.96 27.56
N ARG A 43 4.01 3.30 28.70
CA ARG A 43 5.10 2.79 29.53
C ARG A 43 4.96 1.28 29.61
N ARG A 44 6.07 0.55 29.49
CA ARG A 44 6.09 -0.92 29.61
C ARG A 44 5.83 -1.38 31.04
N ASN A 45 6.31 -0.59 31.99
CA ASN A 45 6.06 -0.68 33.43
C ASN A 45 6.18 0.72 34.05
N GLU A 46 5.79 0.89 35.31
CA GLU A 46 5.75 2.21 35.97
C GLU A 46 7.10 2.93 35.99
N THR A 47 8.20 2.18 36.05
CA THR A 47 9.57 2.71 36.09
C THR A 47 10.20 2.91 34.72
N SER A 48 9.59 2.38 33.65
CA SER A 48 10.11 2.52 32.29
C SER A 48 9.94 3.94 31.78
N ARG A 49 10.90 4.36 30.95
CA ARG A 49 10.81 5.60 30.19
C ARG A 49 9.56 5.60 29.31
N LEU A 50 8.91 6.76 29.20
CA LEU A 50 7.79 6.97 28.30
C LEU A 50 8.24 6.74 26.85
N ARG A 51 7.49 5.91 26.11
CA ARG A 51 7.65 5.71 24.68
C ARG A 51 6.44 6.29 23.96
N CYS A 52 6.68 6.91 22.81
CA CYS A 52 5.63 7.55 22.02
C CYS A 52 5.70 7.13 20.55
N LEU A 53 4.55 7.22 19.90
CA LEU A 53 4.37 7.12 18.46
C LEU A 53 3.86 8.45 17.91
N PRO A 54 4.02 8.69 16.60
CA PRO A 54 3.37 9.82 15.96
C PRO A 54 1.84 9.66 16.01
N ALA A 55 1.14 10.76 16.25
CA ALA A 55 -0.31 10.86 16.14
C ALA A 55 -0.78 10.93 14.68
N PHE A 56 0.09 11.38 13.77
CA PHE A 56 -0.22 11.49 12.34
C PHE A 56 1.00 11.20 11.46
N PHE A 57 0.72 10.86 10.19
CA PHE A 57 1.73 10.58 9.18
C PHE A 57 1.56 11.50 7.98
N VAL A 58 2.65 12.13 7.55
CA VAL A 58 2.78 12.81 6.26
C VAL A 58 3.42 11.82 5.28
N ALA A 59 2.58 11.00 4.65
CA ALA A 59 3.00 10.07 3.61
C ALA A 59 3.12 10.80 2.26
N GLY A 60 4.16 10.47 1.50
CA GLY A 60 4.39 11.03 0.17
C GLY A 60 5.17 10.06 -0.73
N ALA A 61 5.38 10.51 -1.96
CA ALA A 61 6.35 9.91 -2.87
C ALA A 61 7.65 10.71 -2.79
N LEU A 62 8.77 10.10 -3.23
CA LEU A 62 10.04 10.82 -3.31
C LEU A 62 9.86 12.16 -4.04
N GLN A 63 10.46 13.20 -3.48
CA GLN A 63 10.44 14.57 -4.01
C GLN A 63 9.06 15.24 -4.08
N SER A 64 8.01 14.69 -3.44
CA SER A 64 6.67 15.30 -3.42
C SER A 64 6.51 16.46 -2.41
N GLY A 65 7.60 17.10 -1.99
CA GLY A 65 7.55 18.25 -1.09
C GLY A 65 7.31 17.96 0.40
N THR A 66 7.39 16.70 0.87
CA THR A 66 7.15 16.34 2.28
C THR A 66 7.99 17.13 3.28
N ALA A 67 9.26 17.41 2.96
CA ALA A 67 10.13 18.20 3.82
C ALA A 67 9.69 19.68 3.93
N ASP A 68 9.16 20.26 2.84
CA ASP A 68 8.59 21.62 2.87
C ASP A 68 7.30 21.66 3.68
N LEU A 69 6.39 20.70 3.43
CA LEU A 69 5.16 20.55 4.19
C LEU A 69 5.45 20.36 5.69
N TRP A 70 6.39 19.49 6.05
CA TRP A 70 6.80 19.30 7.43
C TRP A 70 7.32 20.58 8.08
N ARG A 71 8.12 21.37 7.37
CA ARG A 71 8.63 22.66 7.85
C ARG A 71 7.49 23.63 8.19
N ARG A 72 6.44 23.66 7.37
CA ARG A 72 5.24 24.48 7.59
C ARG A 72 4.39 23.95 8.73
N LEU A 73 4.19 22.64 8.82
CA LEU A 73 3.43 22.00 9.90
C LEU A 73 4.06 22.30 11.27
N LYS A 74 5.38 22.25 11.39
CA LYS A 74 6.10 22.60 12.64
C LYS A 74 5.93 24.05 13.10
N ALA A 75 5.35 24.93 12.29
CA ALA A 75 4.99 26.28 12.72
C ALA A 75 3.68 26.31 13.54
N HIS A 76 2.88 25.23 13.49
CA HIS A 76 1.64 25.12 14.24
C HIS A 76 1.91 24.88 15.73
N SER A 77 1.18 25.56 16.61
CA SER A 77 1.39 25.51 18.07
C SER A 77 1.23 24.11 18.67
N LEU A 78 0.34 23.29 18.12
CA LEU A 78 0.13 21.91 18.55
C LEU A 78 1.21 20.93 18.07
N ILE A 79 2.15 21.33 17.20
CA ILE A 79 3.16 20.42 16.66
C ILE A 79 4.52 20.80 17.26
N PRO A 80 5.06 20.01 18.19
CA PRO A 80 6.31 20.35 18.86
C PRO A 80 7.47 20.17 17.87
N SER A 81 8.34 21.17 17.80
CA SER A 81 9.52 21.14 16.92
C SER A 81 10.62 20.16 17.37
N ARG A 82 10.45 19.53 18.53
CA ARG A 82 11.45 18.77 19.28
C ARG A 82 11.38 17.26 19.05
N HIS A 83 11.15 16.79 17.83
CA HIS A 83 11.26 15.36 17.48
C HIS A 83 11.74 15.16 16.03
N ASP A 84 12.30 13.99 15.76
CA ASP A 84 12.76 13.61 14.42
C ASP A 84 11.64 12.94 13.63
N ALA A 85 10.91 13.75 12.87
CA ALA A 85 9.82 13.27 12.03
C ALA A 85 10.29 12.67 10.70
N LEU A 86 11.51 12.96 10.22
CA LEU A 86 11.99 12.48 8.92
C LEU A 86 12.65 11.11 9.08
N SER A 87 11.95 10.17 9.74
CA SER A 87 12.55 8.94 10.25
C SER A 87 12.99 7.98 9.15
N HIS A 88 12.24 7.97 8.03
CA HIS A 88 12.36 7.01 6.94
C HIS A 88 12.28 5.55 7.38
N TRP A 89 11.83 5.28 8.62
CA TRP A 89 11.95 3.95 9.21
C TRP A 89 11.05 2.94 8.49
N TRP A 90 9.78 3.31 8.25
CA TRP A 90 8.83 2.51 7.49
C TRP A 90 9.20 2.32 6.02
N THR A 91 10.09 3.18 5.51
CA THR A 91 10.49 3.21 4.10
C THR A 91 11.80 2.47 3.81
N ASN A 92 12.58 2.19 4.85
CA ASN A 92 13.86 1.51 4.73
C ASN A 92 13.65 -0.02 4.80
N HIS A 93 13.67 -0.68 3.63
CA HIS A 93 13.77 -2.14 3.53
C HIS A 93 15.17 -2.55 3.04
N PRO A 94 15.89 -3.47 3.72
CA PRO A 94 15.56 -4.10 5.01
C PRO A 94 15.60 -3.13 6.19
N ARG A 95 14.69 -3.33 7.15
CA ARG A 95 14.64 -2.60 8.44
C ARG A 95 15.97 -2.72 9.21
N SER A 96 16.82 -3.67 8.85
CA SER A 96 18.15 -3.87 9.45
C SER A 96 19.05 -2.63 9.41
N ARG A 97 18.89 -1.73 8.43
CA ARG A 97 19.61 -0.45 8.41
C ARG A 97 18.94 0.66 9.23
N ALA A 98 17.62 0.56 9.45
CA ALA A 98 16.85 1.55 10.20
C ALA A 98 16.74 1.22 11.70
N GLY A 99 17.16 0.03 12.11
CA GLY A 99 17.07 -0.47 13.47
C GLY A 99 15.76 -1.20 13.76
N ASN A 100 15.62 -1.68 14.99
CA ASN A 100 14.39 -2.31 15.49
C ASN A 100 13.29 -1.26 15.76
N PHE A 101 12.09 -1.72 16.07
CA PHE A 101 10.98 -0.82 16.42
C PHE A 101 11.26 0.09 17.63
N GLU A 102 12.10 -0.33 18.58
CA GLU A 102 12.54 0.56 19.66
C GLU A 102 13.33 1.76 19.13
N THR A 103 14.20 1.56 18.14
CA THR A 103 14.94 2.64 17.48
C THR A 103 13.98 3.64 16.83
N TYR A 104 12.90 3.16 16.23
CA TYR A 104 11.86 4.01 15.67
C TYR A 104 11.16 4.85 16.74
N THR A 105 10.66 4.23 17.81
CA THR A 105 9.94 4.94 18.90
C THR A 105 10.85 5.91 19.65
N SER A 106 12.16 5.65 19.73
CA SER A 106 13.12 6.54 20.37
C SER A 106 13.18 7.94 19.74
N ARG A 107 12.88 8.08 18.44
CA ARG A 107 12.85 9.35 17.71
C ARG A 107 11.73 10.30 18.18
N PHE A 108 10.69 9.73 18.79
CA PHE A 108 9.53 10.41 19.34
C PHE A 108 9.56 10.50 20.87
N SER A 109 10.58 9.90 21.50
CA SER A 109 10.63 9.69 22.94
C SER A 109 11.89 10.28 23.57
N GLY A 110 12.60 11.17 22.86
CA GLY A 110 13.79 11.86 23.33
C GLY A 110 13.49 12.84 24.47
N ASP A 111 14.47 13.18 25.31
CA ASP A 111 14.22 13.96 26.54
C ASP A 111 13.56 15.31 26.25
N ALA A 112 14.02 16.00 25.19
CA ALA A 112 13.43 17.26 24.75
C ALA A 112 12.00 17.10 24.19
N THR A 113 11.69 15.95 23.58
CA THR A 113 10.33 15.63 23.12
C THR A 113 9.40 15.39 24.30
N LEU A 114 9.86 14.58 25.26
CA LEU A 114 9.08 14.25 26.45
C LEU A 114 8.81 15.49 27.31
N ALA A 115 9.82 16.33 27.53
CA ALA A 115 9.63 17.60 28.24
C ALA A 115 8.63 18.52 27.53
N ALA A 116 8.58 18.51 26.19
CA ALA A 116 7.59 19.27 25.44
C ALA A 116 6.17 18.71 25.58
N LEU A 117 6.02 17.37 25.64
CA LEU A 117 4.73 16.72 25.90
C LEU A 117 4.24 16.95 27.33
N ASP A 118 5.15 16.90 28.32
CA ASP A 118 4.81 17.17 29.71
C ASP A 118 4.31 18.62 29.90
N ALA A 119 4.91 19.58 29.17
CA ALA A 119 4.49 20.97 29.19
C ALA A 119 3.20 21.24 28.40
N ALA A 120 2.94 20.47 27.34
CA ALA A 120 1.80 20.64 26.44
C ALA A 120 1.24 19.27 26.01
N PRO A 121 0.40 18.63 26.85
CA PRO A 121 -0.09 17.27 26.64
C PRO A 121 -0.95 17.09 25.39
N ASP A 122 -1.57 18.18 24.90
CA ASP A 122 -2.37 18.21 23.67
C ASP A 122 -1.52 18.27 22.39
N SER A 123 -0.20 18.24 22.51
CA SER A 123 0.72 18.28 21.37
C SER A 123 0.70 16.98 20.56
N LEU A 124 0.84 17.12 19.25
CA LEU A 124 0.79 16.06 18.27
C LEU A 124 2.18 15.80 17.67
N LEU A 125 2.74 14.64 17.98
CA LEU A 125 3.93 14.13 17.31
C LEU A 125 3.57 13.68 15.89
N GLY A 126 4.44 13.93 14.91
CA GLY A 126 4.22 13.59 13.51
C GLY A 126 5.39 12.81 12.93
N ASP A 127 5.11 11.86 12.05
CA ASP A 127 6.12 11.29 11.15
C ASP A 127 5.90 11.85 9.75
N ALA A 128 6.97 12.28 9.12
CA ALA A 128 6.98 12.81 7.77
C ALA A 128 8.01 12.04 6.94
N SER A 129 7.67 10.83 6.51
CA SER A 129 8.52 9.97 5.68
C SER A 129 8.20 10.14 4.19
N PRO A 130 8.99 10.93 3.42
CA PRO A 130 8.68 11.27 2.02
C PRO A 130 8.63 10.09 1.06
N ALA A 131 9.17 8.93 1.40
CA ALA A 131 9.30 7.82 0.48
C ALA A 131 8.26 6.71 0.68
N SER A 132 7.29 6.93 1.59
CA SER A 132 6.30 5.92 1.99
C SER A 132 5.58 5.31 0.80
N PHE A 133 5.03 6.13 -0.09
CA PHE A 133 4.36 5.59 -1.26
C PHE A 133 5.32 4.98 -2.25
N THR A 134 6.49 5.57 -2.50
CA THR A 134 7.46 5.03 -3.45
C THR A 134 7.87 3.60 -3.10
N PHE A 135 8.23 3.34 -1.84
CA PHE A 135 8.66 2.00 -1.42
C PHE A 135 7.49 1.03 -1.27
N MET A 136 6.33 1.49 -0.79
CA MET A 136 5.14 0.65 -0.72
C MET A 136 4.66 0.24 -2.12
N PHE A 137 4.66 1.14 -3.09
CA PHE A 137 4.35 0.82 -4.48
C PHE A 137 5.38 -0.15 -5.06
N ALA A 138 6.68 0.08 -4.86
CA ALA A 138 7.73 -0.83 -5.32
C ALA A 138 7.57 -2.25 -4.76
N GLU A 139 7.29 -2.40 -3.46
CA GLU A 139 7.02 -3.71 -2.87
C GLU A 139 5.70 -4.33 -3.38
N SER A 140 4.67 -3.51 -3.60
CA SER A 140 3.41 -4.01 -4.18
C SER A 140 3.61 -4.58 -5.58
N LEU A 141 4.44 -3.92 -6.41
CA LEU A 141 4.81 -4.40 -7.74
C LEU A 141 5.64 -5.69 -7.64
N ARG A 142 6.58 -5.77 -6.70
CA ARG A 142 7.40 -6.98 -6.48
C ARG A 142 6.55 -8.19 -6.10
N LEU A 143 5.57 -7.99 -5.22
CA LEU A 143 4.61 -9.04 -4.85
C LEU A 143 3.67 -9.39 -6.02
N HIS A 144 3.30 -8.39 -6.82
CA HIS A 144 2.47 -8.59 -8.00
C HIS A 144 3.15 -9.47 -9.05
N TYR A 145 4.43 -9.26 -9.35
CA TYR A 145 5.16 -10.12 -10.29
C TYR A 145 5.21 -11.57 -9.82
N ARG A 146 5.49 -11.82 -8.52
CA ARG A 146 5.44 -13.18 -7.96
C ARG A 146 4.05 -13.81 -8.09
N TYR A 147 3.00 -13.01 -7.97
CA TYR A 147 1.65 -13.48 -8.21
C TYR A 147 1.41 -13.84 -9.67
N LEU A 148 1.85 -12.99 -10.61
CA LEU A 148 1.72 -13.25 -12.04
C LEU A 148 2.46 -14.54 -12.43
N ASP A 149 3.67 -14.76 -11.92
CA ASP A 149 4.43 -15.99 -12.17
C ASP A 149 3.69 -17.24 -11.65
N ALA A 150 3.16 -17.17 -10.42
CA ALA A 150 2.39 -18.27 -9.83
C ALA A 150 1.07 -18.52 -10.58
N PHE A 151 0.41 -17.45 -11.03
CA PHE A 151 -0.82 -17.54 -11.82
C PHE A 151 -0.56 -18.13 -13.20
N ASP A 152 0.49 -17.69 -13.89
CA ASP A 152 0.90 -18.18 -15.20
C ASP A 152 1.25 -19.68 -15.16
N ALA A 153 2.02 -20.11 -14.15
CA ALA A 153 2.32 -21.51 -13.92
C ALA A 153 1.05 -22.36 -13.74
N CYS A 154 0.14 -21.91 -12.87
CA CYS A 154 -1.15 -22.56 -12.64
C CYS A 154 -2.01 -22.59 -13.92
N TYR A 155 -2.08 -21.46 -14.64
CA TYR A 155 -2.87 -21.33 -15.86
C TYR A 155 -2.38 -22.27 -16.97
N ARG A 156 -1.05 -22.37 -17.18
CA ARG A 156 -0.46 -23.31 -18.13
C ARG A 156 -0.79 -24.76 -17.78
N GLU A 157 -0.71 -25.12 -16.50
CA GLU A 157 -1.08 -26.46 -16.03
C GLU A 157 -2.57 -26.76 -16.29
N CYS A 158 -3.48 -25.84 -15.97
CA CYS A 158 -4.91 -26.01 -16.25
C CYS A 158 -5.20 -26.10 -17.76
N LYS A 159 -4.44 -25.38 -18.60
CA LYS A 159 -4.59 -25.42 -20.06
C LYS A 159 -4.08 -26.75 -20.65
N ALA A 160 -2.97 -27.28 -20.13
CA ALA A 160 -2.42 -28.57 -20.54
C ALA A 160 -3.30 -29.74 -20.10
N ASN A 161 -3.95 -29.62 -18.92
CA ASN A 161 -4.82 -30.63 -18.33
C ASN A 161 -6.24 -30.07 -18.15
N PRO A 162 -7.01 -29.87 -19.24
CA PRO A 162 -8.35 -29.33 -19.14
C PRO A 162 -9.22 -30.26 -18.27
N PRO A 163 -9.97 -29.73 -17.29
CA PRO A 163 -10.79 -30.57 -16.41
C PRO A 163 -11.83 -31.33 -17.24
N GLN A 164 -11.94 -32.63 -17.00
CA GLN A 164 -12.98 -33.44 -17.65
C GLN A 164 -14.37 -32.98 -17.20
N ARG A 165 -15.34 -32.96 -18.13
CA ARG A 165 -16.71 -32.52 -17.86
C ARG A 165 -17.31 -33.35 -16.71
N GLY A 166 -17.64 -32.68 -15.60
CA GLY A 166 -18.28 -33.29 -14.43
C GLY A 166 -17.38 -33.54 -13.21
N ALA A 167 -16.06 -33.34 -13.31
CA ALA A 167 -15.17 -33.41 -12.15
C ALA A 167 -14.96 -32.00 -11.54
N PRO A 168 -14.97 -31.83 -10.20
CA PRO A 168 -14.56 -30.58 -9.57
C PRO A 168 -13.11 -30.31 -9.97
N SER A 169 -12.89 -29.25 -10.75
CA SER A 169 -11.58 -28.94 -11.33
C SER A 169 -10.50 -28.96 -10.25
N ALA A 170 -9.40 -29.69 -10.47
CA ALA A 170 -8.26 -29.70 -9.56
C ALA A 170 -7.69 -28.29 -9.31
N CYS A 171 -7.89 -27.36 -10.26
CA CYS A 171 -7.55 -25.95 -10.09
C CYS A 171 -8.43 -25.19 -9.06
N ALA A 172 -9.52 -25.80 -8.57
CA ALA A 172 -10.39 -25.21 -7.55
C ALA A 172 -10.13 -25.73 -6.12
N ASN A 173 -9.43 -26.86 -5.95
CA ASN A 173 -9.42 -27.58 -4.67
C ASN A 173 -8.05 -28.09 -4.19
N ARG A 174 -6.92 -27.61 -4.73
CA ARG A 174 -5.62 -27.86 -4.07
C ARG A 174 -5.47 -26.96 -2.83
N LYS A 175 -6.22 -27.28 -1.77
CA LYS A 175 -5.92 -26.81 -0.41
C LYS A 175 -4.84 -27.72 0.20
N LYS A 176 -3.85 -27.06 0.80
CA LYS A 176 -2.80 -27.53 1.73
C LYS A 176 -1.50 -28.03 1.13
N GLY A 177 -0.55 -27.09 1.08
CA GLY A 177 0.88 -27.33 1.13
C GLY A 177 1.62 -26.08 0.66
N SER A 178 2.13 -25.29 1.60
CA SER A 178 3.09 -24.18 1.38
C SER A 178 2.53 -22.86 0.81
N ASP A 179 2.54 -21.82 1.65
CA ASP A 179 2.64 -20.37 1.36
C ASP A 179 1.86 -19.76 0.18
N GLY A 180 0.78 -19.02 0.48
CA GLY A 180 0.11 -18.22 -0.56
C GLY A 180 -1.23 -17.59 -0.18
N GLY A 181 -1.31 -16.83 0.90
CA GLY A 181 -2.55 -16.17 1.35
C GLY A 181 -2.85 -14.78 0.74
N SER A 182 -1.95 -14.20 -0.07
CA SER A 182 -1.92 -12.74 -0.33
C SER A 182 -2.75 -12.25 -1.54
N THR A 183 -3.21 -13.13 -2.42
CA THR A 183 -3.39 -12.76 -3.84
C THR A 183 -4.78 -12.27 -4.26
N ARG A 184 -5.81 -12.34 -3.41
CA ARG A 184 -7.17 -11.85 -3.75
C ARG A 184 -7.55 -10.49 -3.15
N LEU A 185 -6.77 -9.99 -2.18
CA LEU A 185 -7.08 -8.72 -1.49
C LEU A 185 -6.61 -7.49 -2.26
N VAL A 186 -5.50 -7.59 -3.00
CA VAL A 186 -4.84 -6.44 -3.65
C VAL A 186 -5.70 -5.82 -4.76
N TRP A 187 -6.35 -6.64 -5.58
CA TRP A 187 -7.14 -6.16 -6.73
C TRP A 187 -8.40 -5.37 -6.37
N ARG A 188 -9.00 -5.64 -5.21
CA ARG A 188 -10.21 -4.93 -4.75
C ARG A 188 -9.88 -3.69 -3.92
N TRP A 189 -8.70 -3.63 -3.33
CA TRP A 189 -8.27 -2.49 -2.51
C TRP A 189 -7.82 -1.30 -3.36
N LEU A 190 -7.37 -1.53 -4.60
CA LEU A 190 -6.83 -0.49 -5.49
C LEU A 190 -7.86 0.15 -6.44
N GLY A 191 -9.14 -0.25 -6.45
CA GLY A 191 -10.16 0.33 -7.37
C GLY A 191 -9.89 0.12 -8.87
N LEU A 192 -8.84 -0.63 -9.23
CA LEU A 192 -8.33 -0.76 -10.61
C LEU A 192 -9.22 -1.56 -11.56
N ARG A 193 -10.29 -2.20 -11.07
CA ARG A 193 -11.21 -2.96 -11.92
C ARG A 193 -12.13 -2.05 -12.73
N GLU A 194 -12.54 -0.92 -12.15
CA GLU A 194 -13.36 0.08 -12.83
C GLU A 194 -12.50 0.97 -13.73
N ALA A 195 -11.30 1.34 -13.27
CA ALA A 195 -10.33 2.09 -14.07
C ALA A 195 -9.88 1.35 -15.34
N SER A 196 -9.61 0.04 -15.24
CA SER A 196 -9.23 -0.78 -16.41
C SER A 196 -10.38 -0.95 -17.41
N GLN A 197 -11.64 -1.02 -16.96
CA GLN A 197 -12.80 -1.09 -17.86
C GLN A 197 -13.07 0.24 -18.54
N GLN A 198 -12.84 1.35 -17.86
CA GLN A 198 -12.97 2.68 -18.43
C GLN A 198 -11.88 2.96 -19.48
N GLU A 199 -10.61 2.60 -19.19
CA GLU A 199 -9.52 2.72 -20.16
C GLU A 199 -9.73 1.82 -21.40
N GLU A 200 -10.23 0.59 -21.22
CA GLU A 200 -10.57 -0.28 -22.36
C GLU A 200 -11.75 0.24 -23.18
N ALA A 201 -12.73 0.89 -22.55
CA ALA A 201 -13.87 1.50 -23.24
C ALA A 201 -13.43 2.76 -24.02
N ASP A 202 -12.57 3.58 -23.43
CA ASP A 202 -12.05 4.79 -24.06
C ASP A 202 -11.09 4.45 -25.22
N ALA A 203 -10.24 3.42 -25.06
CA ALA A 203 -9.38 2.92 -26.13
C ALA A 203 -10.19 2.34 -27.32
N ARG A 204 -11.34 1.71 -27.07
CA ARG A 204 -12.25 1.24 -28.14
C ARG A 204 -12.89 2.41 -28.88
N ARG A 205 -13.33 3.46 -28.17
CA ARG A 205 -13.92 4.66 -28.80
C ARG A 205 -12.94 5.40 -29.70
N VAL A 206 -11.67 5.53 -29.28
CA VAL A 206 -10.63 6.16 -30.10
C VAL A 206 -10.42 5.36 -31.39
N LYS A 207 -10.37 4.03 -31.29
CA LYS A 207 -10.16 3.15 -32.44
C LYS A 207 -11.35 3.17 -33.43
N GLU A 208 -12.59 3.22 -32.93
CA GLU A 208 -13.77 3.38 -33.77
C GLU A 208 -13.82 4.76 -34.46
N GLY A 209 -13.35 5.82 -33.78
CA GLY A 209 -13.23 7.15 -34.36
C GLY A 209 -12.21 7.21 -35.51
N ASP A 210 -11.03 6.60 -35.30
CA ASP A 210 -9.97 6.53 -36.31
C ASP A 210 -10.39 5.69 -37.54
N GLU A 211 -11.14 4.60 -37.33
CA GLU A 211 -11.68 3.79 -38.43
C GLU A 211 -12.76 4.55 -39.22
N LEU A 212 -13.61 5.34 -38.55
CA LEU A 212 -14.58 6.21 -39.24
C LEU A 212 -13.89 7.28 -40.07
N GLU A 213 -12.84 7.93 -39.54
CA GLU A 213 -12.11 8.98 -40.23
C GLU A 213 -11.33 8.44 -41.45
N GLN A 214 -10.76 7.24 -41.35
CA GLN A 214 -10.12 6.56 -42.48
C GLN A 214 -11.13 6.14 -43.57
N THR A 215 -12.35 5.77 -43.18
CA THR A 215 -13.41 5.40 -44.12
C THR A 215 -13.93 6.63 -44.88
N VAL A 216 -14.07 7.78 -44.20
CA VAL A 216 -14.41 9.06 -44.84
C VAL A 216 -13.33 9.53 -45.81
N ARG A 217 -12.04 9.38 -45.47
CA ARG A 217 -10.93 9.72 -46.38
C ARG A 217 -10.88 8.82 -47.63
N ARG A 218 -11.21 7.53 -47.51
CA ARG A 218 -11.26 6.60 -48.66
C ARG A 218 -12.43 6.83 -49.61
N HIS A 219 -13.55 7.36 -49.11
CA HIS A 219 -14.72 7.67 -49.95
C HIS A 219 -14.77 9.12 -50.46
N GLY A 220 -13.84 9.99 -50.04
CA GLY A 220 -13.73 11.38 -50.50
C GLY A 220 -12.91 11.60 -51.79
N GLU A 221 -12.17 10.60 -52.28
CA GLU A 221 -11.42 10.71 -53.53
C GLU A 221 -12.23 10.16 -54.71
N ALA A 222 -13.08 11.01 -55.30
CA ALA A 222 -13.62 10.79 -56.64
C ALA A 222 -12.55 11.14 -57.70
N PRO A 223 -12.38 10.35 -58.77
CA PRO A 223 -11.34 10.60 -59.76
C PRO A 223 -11.69 11.82 -60.62
N ALA A 224 -10.76 12.79 -60.66
CA ALA A 224 -10.84 13.94 -61.57
C ALA A 224 -10.71 13.46 -63.02
N HIS A 225 -11.78 13.68 -63.82
CA HIS A 225 -11.78 13.46 -65.25
C HIS A 225 -10.69 14.29 -65.95
N HIS A 226 -9.80 13.61 -66.67
CA HIS A 226 -8.95 14.24 -67.67
C HIS A 226 -9.82 14.75 -68.85
N SER A 227 -9.87 16.07 -69.03
CA SER A 227 -10.10 16.68 -70.35
C SER A 227 -8.76 17.18 -70.89
N ARG A 228 -8.28 16.53 -71.95
CA ARG A 228 -7.24 17.06 -72.85
C ARG A 228 -7.96 17.78 -74.00
N ALA A 229 -7.53 19.01 -74.28
CA ALA A 229 -7.48 19.53 -75.64
C ALA A 229 -6.21 19.01 -76.32
#